data_AF-A0A533YYQ5-F1
#
_entry.id   AF-A0A533YYQ5-F1
#
_cell.length_a   1.000
_cell.length_b   1.000
_cell.length_c   1.000
_cell.angle_alpha   90.00
_cell.angle_beta   90.00
_cell.angle_gamma   90.00
#
_symmetry.space_group_name_H-M   'P 1'
#
loop_
_entity.id
_entity.type
_entity.pdbx_description
1 polymer ?
#
loop_
_entity_poly.entity_id
_entity_poly.type
_entity_poly.pdbx_seq_one_letter_code
_entity_poly.pdbx_strand_id
1 'polypeptide(L)'
;MNLERAFRISSILLAASGFTGLILTGELPIGLVGLGAAALALSFMQGAGGNADWLVFRLSSGAWNAILASAFIAFGVDLLWISQDLLPAGIHFLILLMVNKLLTLQQRKDFLHLYAISLLEILAAAALTVELWYGAVFLAYLLAAIWTLLLYHLRNEAEEAGAVLHTVRGSVDPARTPGPITGRFFWTTNAVAVAAFGLTVAIFFIIPRIGAGFFQKDRAELVRTSGFSEKVDLGIIGAIKLDETVVMRVEFPDHNGPLTEGLYFRGAAYNIYNRLGGRDG
;
A
#
# COMPACT_ATOMS: atom_id res chain seq x y z
N MET A 1 -8.34 19.12 -25.71
CA MET A 1 -9.03 18.45 -24.59
C MET A 1 -9.65 19.52 -23.70
N ASN A 2 -10.89 19.36 -23.26
CA ASN A 2 -11.49 20.27 -22.27
C ASN A 2 -10.70 20.17 -20.95
N LEU A 3 -10.42 21.31 -20.30
CA LEU A 3 -9.67 21.39 -19.04
C LEU A 3 -10.22 20.43 -17.97
N GLU A 4 -11.55 20.31 -17.89
CA GLU A 4 -12.25 19.41 -16.97
C GLU A 4 -11.89 17.93 -17.19
N ARG A 5 -11.77 17.51 -18.46
CA ARG A 5 -11.41 16.13 -18.80
C ARG A 5 -9.94 15.86 -18.45
N ALA A 6 -9.05 16.81 -18.74
CA ALA A 6 -7.63 16.68 -18.38
C ALA A 6 -7.45 16.56 -16.86
N PHE A 7 -8.14 17.41 -16.09
CA PHE A 7 -8.15 17.37 -14.63
C PHE A 7 -8.68 16.03 -14.09
N ARG A 8 -9.83 15.54 -14.59
CA ARG A 8 -10.38 14.27 -14.12
C ARG A 8 -9.46 13.08 -14.42
N ILE A 9 -8.86 13.06 -15.62
CA ILE A 9 -7.90 12.02 -16.00
C ILE A 9 -6.65 12.09 -15.11
N SER A 10 -6.12 13.28 -14.83
CA SER A 10 -4.95 13.41 -13.95
C SER A 10 -5.25 12.91 -12.54
N SER A 11 -6.44 13.20 -11.98
CA SER A 11 -6.87 12.68 -10.67
C SER A 11 -6.95 11.16 -10.63
N ILE A 12 -7.45 10.53 -11.70
CA ILE A 12 -7.53 9.06 -11.80
C ILE A 12 -6.14 8.46 -11.94
N LEU A 13 -5.25 9.07 -12.73
CA LEU A 13 -3.85 8.64 -12.85
C LEU A 13 -3.10 8.73 -11.52
N LEU A 14 -3.35 9.79 -10.75
CA LEU A 14 -2.80 9.95 -9.41
C LEU A 14 -3.23 8.80 -8.48
N ALA A 15 -4.54 8.52 -8.41
CA ALA A 15 -5.05 7.40 -7.63
C ALA A 15 -4.49 6.05 -8.13
N ALA A 16 -4.46 5.84 -9.45
CA ALA A 16 -3.89 4.63 -10.04
C ALA A 16 -2.42 4.42 -9.68
N SER A 17 -1.62 5.50 -9.64
CA SER A 17 -0.20 5.40 -9.27
C SER A 17 0.01 5.02 -7.79
N GLY A 18 -0.82 5.55 -6.87
CA GLY A 18 -0.80 5.14 -5.45
C GLY A 18 -1.18 3.66 -5.29
N PHE A 19 -2.28 3.26 -5.90
CA PHE A 19 -2.77 1.88 -5.88
C PHE A 19 -1.81 0.88 -6.53
N THR A 20 -1.13 1.26 -7.61
CA THR A 20 -0.11 0.42 -8.27
C THR A 20 1.03 0.09 -7.31
N GLY A 21 1.43 1.04 -6.46
CA GLY A 21 2.41 0.81 -5.41
C GLY A 21 2.00 -0.33 -4.47
N LEU A 22 0.73 -0.38 -4.07
CA LEU A 22 0.20 -1.43 -3.20
C LEU A 22 0.00 -2.78 -3.92
N ILE A 23 -0.36 -2.78 -5.21
CA ILE A 23 -0.47 -4.04 -5.97
C ILE A 23 0.90 -4.73 -6.07
N LEU A 24 1.94 -3.95 -6.34
CA LEU A 24 3.29 -4.47 -6.57
C LEU A 24 3.96 -5.00 -5.29
N THR A 25 3.43 -4.70 -4.09
CA THR A 25 3.92 -5.35 -2.86
C THR A 25 3.51 -6.81 -2.77
N GLY A 26 2.44 -7.23 -3.47
CA GLY A 26 1.95 -8.61 -3.46
C GLY A 26 1.19 -9.02 -2.18
N GLU A 27 1.03 -8.12 -1.22
CA GLU A 27 0.38 -8.37 0.07
C GLU A 27 -1.16 -8.29 0.00
N LEU A 28 -1.72 -7.87 -1.14
CA LEU A 28 -3.15 -7.60 -1.27
C LEU A 28 -3.97 -8.84 -1.69
N PRO A 29 -5.16 -9.05 -1.11
CA PRO A 29 -6.06 -10.09 -1.58
C PRO A 29 -6.59 -9.76 -2.98
N ILE A 30 -6.67 -10.78 -3.83
CA ILE A 30 -6.97 -10.60 -5.27
C ILE A 30 -8.35 -9.95 -5.52
N GLY A 31 -9.29 -10.12 -4.59
CA GLY A 31 -10.60 -9.49 -4.65
C GLY A 31 -10.54 -7.96 -4.53
N LEU A 32 -9.69 -7.44 -3.64
CA LEU A 32 -9.49 -5.99 -3.49
C LEU A 32 -8.73 -5.42 -4.69
N VAL A 33 -7.74 -6.15 -5.21
CA VAL A 33 -7.02 -5.77 -6.44
C VAL A 33 -7.99 -5.63 -7.61
N GLY A 34 -8.83 -6.66 -7.84
CA GLY A 34 -9.84 -6.65 -8.89
C GLY A 34 -10.87 -5.53 -8.72
N LEU A 35 -11.35 -5.30 -7.50
CA LEU A 35 -12.31 -4.25 -7.18
C LEU A 35 -11.73 -2.85 -7.41
N GLY A 36 -10.50 -2.59 -6.96
CA GLY A 36 -9.79 -1.32 -7.20
C GLY A 36 -9.52 -1.08 -8.69
N ALA A 37 -9.04 -2.10 -9.41
CA ALA A 37 -8.80 -2.02 -10.85
C ALA A 37 -10.09 -1.77 -11.65
N ALA A 38 -11.18 -2.45 -11.29
CA ALA A 38 -12.49 -2.23 -11.90
C ALA A 38 -12.99 -0.80 -11.65
N ALA A 39 -12.86 -0.28 -10.42
CA ALA A 39 -13.25 1.08 -10.09
C ALA A 39 -12.45 2.14 -10.89
N LEU A 40 -11.13 1.95 -11.03
CA LEU A 40 -10.27 2.81 -11.84
C LEU A 40 -10.65 2.75 -13.32
N ALA A 41 -10.86 1.55 -13.88
CA ALA A 41 -11.26 1.37 -15.27
C ALA A 41 -12.61 2.04 -15.56
N LEU A 42 -13.60 1.83 -14.68
CA LEU A 42 -14.92 2.46 -14.78
C LEU A 42 -14.81 3.99 -14.71
N SER A 43 -14.03 4.52 -13.76
CA SER A 43 -13.83 5.97 -13.61
C SER A 43 -13.14 6.58 -14.83
N PHE A 44 -12.15 5.87 -15.41
CA PHE A 44 -11.45 6.29 -16.61
C PHE A 44 -12.37 6.33 -17.84
N MET A 45 -13.20 5.29 -18.03
CA MET A 45 -14.18 5.22 -19.13
C MET A 45 -15.20 6.36 -19.04
N GLN A 46 -15.67 6.70 -17.83
CA GLN A 46 -16.54 7.86 -17.61
C GLN A 46 -15.83 9.18 -17.94
N GLY A 47 -14.56 9.33 -17.56
CA GLY A 47 -13.75 10.51 -17.87
C GLY A 47 -13.52 10.71 -19.37
N ALA A 48 -13.36 9.62 -20.12
CA ALA A 48 -13.08 9.63 -21.56
C ALA A 48 -14.28 10.00 -22.45
N GLY A 49 -15.49 10.17 -21.90
CA GLY A 49 -16.67 10.62 -22.65
C GLY A 49 -17.64 9.53 -23.07
N GLY A 50 -17.59 8.35 -22.46
CA GLY A 50 -18.71 7.43 -22.55
C GLY A 50 -19.96 8.06 -21.93
N ASN A 51 -21.11 7.95 -22.61
CA ASN A 51 -22.45 8.18 -22.05
C ASN A 51 -22.75 7.15 -20.94
N ALA A 52 -21.92 7.12 -19.90
CA ALA A 52 -21.96 6.17 -18.80
C ALA A 52 -22.76 6.72 -17.60
N ASP A 53 -23.68 7.65 -17.86
CA ASP A 53 -24.68 8.11 -16.88
C ASP A 53 -25.60 6.98 -16.39
N TRP A 54 -25.62 5.83 -17.08
CA TRP A 54 -26.41 4.65 -16.71
C TRP A 54 -25.80 3.82 -15.56
N LEU A 55 -24.52 3.99 -15.24
CA LEU A 55 -23.81 3.19 -14.23
C LEU A 55 -23.49 3.93 -12.93
N VAL A 56 -23.71 5.25 -12.88
CA VAL A 56 -23.84 5.92 -11.59
C VAL A 56 -25.13 5.40 -10.99
N PHE A 57 -25.03 4.32 -10.21
CA PHE A 57 -26.08 3.96 -9.28
C PHE A 57 -26.45 5.27 -8.57
N ARG A 58 -27.64 5.81 -8.89
CA ARG A 58 -28.25 6.94 -8.18
C ARG A 58 -28.67 6.45 -6.80
N LEU A 59 -27.70 5.92 -6.06
CA LEU A 59 -27.79 5.59 -4.66
C LEU A 59 -28.04 6.90 -3.94
N SER A 60 -29.10 6.90 -3.13
CA SER A 60 -29.37 7.97 -2.19
C SER A 60 -28.10 8.26 -1.37
N SER A 61 -27.90 9.51 -0.94
CA SER A 61 -26.81 9.89 -0.03
C SER A 61 -26.73 8.99 1.20
N GLY A 62 -27.88 8.45 1.65
CA GLY A 62 -27.93 7.49 2.75
C GLY A 62 -27.29 6.13 2.42
N ALA A 63 -27.40 5.64 1.19
CA ALA A 63 -26.81 4.38 0.78
C ALA A 63 -25.29 4.48 0.61
N TRP A 64 -24.77 5.63 0.16
CA TRP A 64 -23.33 5.89 0.16
C TRP A 64 -22.75 5.97 1.58
N ASN A 65 -23.47 6.60 2.51
CA ASN A 65 -23.09 6.60 3.92
C ASN A 65 -23.13 5.19 4.52
N ALA A 66 -24.10 4.36 4.13
CA ALA A 66 -24.18 2.97 4.56
C ALA A 66 -23.00 2.14 4.02
N ILE A 67 -22.56 2.36 2.78
CA ILE A 67 -21.35 1.72 2.21
C ILE A 67 -20.08 2.16 2.95
N LEU A 68 -19.97 3.44 3.29
CA LEU A 68 -18.84 3.94 4.09
C LEU A 68 -18.85 3.36 5.51
N ALA A 69 -20.02 3.31 6.14
CA ALA A 69 -20.18 2.71 7.46
C ALA A 69 -19.86 1.20 7.43
N SER A 70 -20.29 0.48 6.40
CA SER A 70 -19.97 -0.94 6.24
C SER A 70 -18.48 -1.16 5.98
N ALA A 71 -17.82 -0.31 5.19
CA ALA A 71 -16.37 -0.34 5.00
C ALA A 71 -15.62 -0.09 6.32
N PHE A 72 -16.12 0.83 7.16
CA PHE A 72 -15.55 1.10 8.48
C PHE A 72 -15.75 -0.06 9.46
N ILE A 73 -16.92 -0.70 9.45
CA ILE A 73 -17.16 -1.93 10.23
C ILE A 73 -16.25 -3.05 9.74
N ALA A 74 -16.11 -3.23 8.42
CA ALA A 74 -15.22 -4.22 7.84
C ALA A 74 -13.76 -3.97 8.26
N PHE A 75 -13.30 -2.72 8.31
CA PHE A 75 -12.00 -2.35 8.87
C PHE A 75 -11.85 -2.76 10.33
N GLY A 76 -12.86 -2.48 11.17
CA GLY A 76 -12.85 -2.90 12.58
C GLY A 76 -12.80 -4.43 12.74
N VAL A 77 -13.54 -5.16 11.92
CA VAL A 77 -13.52 -6.64 11.91
C VAL A 77 -12.16 -7.16 11.44
N ASP A 78 -11.61 -6.59 10.36
CA ASP A 78 -10.31 -6.97 9.82
C ASP A 78 -9.19 -6.72 10.83
N LEU A 79 -9.19 -5.56 11.49
CA LEU A 79 -8.23 -5.21 12.53
C LEU A 79 -8.28 -6.13 13.74
N LEU A 80 -9.48 -6.56 14.17
CA LEU A 80 -9.65 -7.34 15.39
C LEU A 80 -9.56 -8.86 15.17
N TRP A 81 -9.92 -9.37 13.99
CA TRP A 81 -10.04 -10.81 13.73
C TRP A 81 -9.19 -11.36 12.58
N ILE A 82 -8.90 -10.58 11.54
CA ILE A 82 -8.26 -11.10 10.32
C ILE A 82 -6.78 -10.71 10.28
N SER A 83 -6.49 -9.42 10.12
CA SER A 83 -5.12 -8.92 9.99
C SER A 83 -4.39 -8.83 11.32
N GLN A 84 -5.10 -8.55 12.43
CA GLN A 84 -4.55 -8.32 13.78
C GLN A 84 -3.43 -7.25 13.86
N ASP A 85 -3.25 -6.47 12.79
CA ASP A 85 -2.27 -5.42 12.63
C ASP A 85 -2.93 -4.23 11.92
N LEU A 86 -2.57 -3.02 12.35
CA LEU A 86 -3.13 -1.76 11.87
C LEU A 86 -2.75 -1.48 10.42
N LEU A 87 -1.53 -1.83 10.02
CA LEU A 87 -1.04 -1.48 8.69
C LEU A 87 -1.79 -2.24 7.57
N PRO A 88 -1.89 -3.59 7.59
CA PRO A 88 -2.63 -4.33 6.56
C PRO A 88 -4.13 -3.99 6.55
N ALA A 89 -4.76 -3.91 7.73
CA ALA A 89 -6.18 -3.53 7.83
C ALA A 89 -6.43 -2.11 7.29
N GLY A 90 -5.52 -1.18 7.61
CA GLY A 90 -5.57 0.19 7.12
C GLY A 90 -5.48 0.25 5.60
N ILE A 91 -4.63 -0.58 4.98
CA ILE A 91 -4.49 -0.66 3.52
C ILE A 91 -5.78 -1.17 2.87
N HIS A 92 -6.38 -2.24 3.40
CA HIS A 92 -7.66 -2.75 2.89
C HIS A 92 -8.74 -1.67 2.96
N PHE A 93 -8.79 -0.94 4.07
CA PHE A 93 -9.72 0.17 4.24
C PHE A 93 -9.46 1.32 3.27
N LEU A 94 -8.19 1.71 3.05
CA LEU A 94 -7.82 2.74 2.08
C LEU A 94 -8.29 2.39 0.66
N ILE A 95 -8.11 1.14 0.23
CA ILE A 95 -8.57 0.68 -1.09
C ILE A 95 -10.09 0.78 -1.20
N LEU A 96 -10.83 0.39 -0.16
CA LEU A 96 -12.29 0.52 -0.13
C LEU A 96 -12.74 1.99 -0.18
N LEU A 97 -12.04 2.89 0.52
CA LEU A 97 -12.29 4.33 0.45
C LEU A 97 -11.96 4.89 -0.94
N MET A 98 -10.86 4.45 -1.54
CA MET A 98 -10.48 4.85 -2.90
C MET A 98 -11.58 4.46 -3.89
N VAL A 99 -12.07 3.21 -3.84
CA VAL A 99 -13.15 2.75 -4.71
C VAL A 99 -14.43 3.55 -4.47
N ASN A 100 -14.82 3.75 -3.23
CA ASN A 100 -15.99 4.57 -2.89
C ASN A 100 -15.89 5.99 -3.47
N LYS A 101 -14.71 6.63 -3.33
CA LYS A 101 -14.48 7.98 -3.85
C LYS A 101 -14.42 8.02 -5.37
N LEU A 102 -13.80 7.03 -6.02
CA LEU A 102 -13.77 6.94 -7.48
C LEU A 102 -15.17 6.84 -8.09
N LEU A 103 -16.12 6.21 -7.39
CA LEU A 103 -17.51 6.05 -7.81
C LEU A 103 -18.40 7.27 -7.45
N THR A 104 -17.99 8.09 -6.47
CA THR A 104 -18.72 9.28 -6.01
C THR A 104 -18.09 10.62 -6.44
N LEU A 105 -17.13 10.59 -7.36
CA LEU A 105 -16.37 11.74 -7.89
C LEU A 105 -17.28 12.83 -8.51
N GLN A 106 -17.92 13.64 -7.68
CA GLN A 106 -18.84 14.70 -8.11
C GLN A 106 -18.50 16.05 -7.49
N GLN A 107 -18.14 16.10 -6.20
CA GLN A 107 -17.87 17.37 -5.53
C GLN A 107 -16.38 17.67 -5.43
N ARG A 108 -16.03 18.96 -5.40
CA ARG A 108 -14.66 19.47 -5.23
C ARG A 108 -13.93 18.87 -4.01
N LYS A 109 -14.65 18.60 -2.92
CA LYS A 109 -14.11 17.99 -1.70
C LYS A 109 -13.74 16.52 -1.91
N ASP A 110 -14.45 15.79 -2.78
CA ASP A 110 -14.18 14.38 -3.04
C ASP A 110 -12.84 14.16 -3.74
N PHE A 111 -12.42 15.11 -4.59
CA PHE A 111 -11.09 15.10 -5.19
C PHE A 111 -9.97 15.21 -4.15
N LEU A 112 -10.09 16.13 -3.18
CA LEU A 112 -9.08 16.27 -2.13
C LEU A 112 -9.00 15.03 -1.24
N HIS A 113 -10.15 14.42 -0.91
CA HIS A 113 -10.16 13.14 -0.20
C HIS A 113 -9.47 12.05 -1.01
N LEU A 114 -9.72 11.95 -2.31
CA LEU A 114 -9.05 10.98 -3.19
C LEU A 114 -7.53 11.21 -3.23
N TYR A 115 -7.08 12.46 -3.26
CA TYR A 115 -5.64 12.78 -3.23
C TYR A 115 -5.01 12.36 -1.90
N ALA A 116 -5.67 12.67 -0.78
CA ALA A 116 -5.23 12.24 0.53
C ALA A 116 -5.17 10.70 0.65
N ILE A 117 -6.18 10.00 0.13
CA ILE A 117 -6.19 8.53 0.09
C ILE A 117 -5.00 8.02 -0.74
N SER A 118 -4.81 8.53 -1.95
CA SER A 118 -3.68 8.10 -2.82
C SER A 118 -2.30 8.35 -2.19
N LEU A 119 -2.18 9.43 -1.39
CA LEU A 119 -0.95 9.74 -0.66
C LEU A 119 -0.71 8.72 0.45
N LEU A 120 -1.76 8.37 1.20
CA LEU A 120 -1.69 7.33 2.22
C LEU A 120 -1.39 5.96 1.62
N GLU A 121 -1.91 5.65 0.44
CA GLU A 121 -1.60 4.41 -0.29
C GLU A 121 -0.12 4.32 -0.67
N ILE A 122 0.47 5.39 -1.24
CA ILE A 122 1.89 5.38 -1.62
C ILE A 122 2.80 5.34 -0.37
N LEU A 123 2.40 6.02 0.72
CA LEU A 123 3.07 5.93 2.03
C LEU A 123 3.02 4.51 2.60
N ALA A 124 1.87 3.84 2.50
CA ALA A 124 1.70 2.47 2.95
C ALA A 124 2.51 1.50 2.07
N ALA A 125 2.56 1.69 0.75
CA ALA A 125 3.46 0.94 -0.12
C ALA A 125 4.92 1.14 0.30
N ALA A 126 5.34 2.37 0.59
CA ALA A 126 6.67 2.67 1.13
C ALA A 126 6.95 1.92 2.43
N ALA A 127 5.94 1.80 3.30
CA ALA A 127 6.03 1.07 4.55
C ALA A 127 6.27 -0.43 4.32
N LEU A 128 5.62 -1.03 3.31
CA LEU A 128 5.67 -2.46 3.02
C LEU A 128 6.87 -2.92 2.17
N THR A 129 7.47 -2.07 1.33
CA THR A 129 8.55 -2.51 0.42
C THR A 129 9.87 -1.75 0.58
N VAL A 130 10.99 -2.43 0.32
CA VAL A 130 12.35 -1.87 0.21
C VAL A 130 12.92 -1.98 -1.20
N GLU A 131 12.12 -2.46 -2.14
CA GLU A 131 12.55 -2.78 -3.49
C GLU A 131 12.79 -1.54 -4.36
N LEU A 132 13.74 -1.65 -5.29
CA LEU A 132 14.13 -0.52 -6.15
C LEU A 132 13.00 -0.04 -7.08
N TRP A 133 12.08 -0.94 -7.46
CA TRP A 133 10.94 -0.59 -8.31
C TRP A 133 10.03 0.47 -7.67
N TYR A 134 9.98 0.54 -6.33
CA TYR A 134 9.17 1.51 -5.60
C TYR A 134 9.57 2.94 -5.96
N GLY A 135 10.86 3.21 -6.17
CA GLY A 135 11.35 4.53 -6.58
C GLY A 135 10.75 5.00 -7.89
N ALA A 136 10.58 4.11 -8.88
CA ALA A 136 9.97 4.45 -10.16
C ALA A 136 8.47 4.75 -10.01
N VAL A 137 7.75 3.97 -9.20
CA VAL A 137 6.33 4.21 -8.90
C VAL A 137 6.15 5.52 -8.15
N PHE A 138 7.00 5.79 -7.16
CA PHE A 138 6.97 7.04 -6.40
C PHE A 138 7.28 8.26 -7.28
N LEU A 139 8.24 8.17 -8.22
CA LEU A 139 8.50 9.24 -9.19
C LEU A 139 7.28 9.48 -10.09
N ALA A 140 6.66 8.43 -10.59
CA ALA A 140 5.43 8.54 -11.39
C ALA A 140 4.29 9.18 -10.58
N TYR A 141 4.13 8.79 -9.31
CA TYR A 141 3.18 9.39 -8.38
C TYR A 141 3.45 10.88 -8.16
N LEU A 142 4.71 11.28 -7.90
CA LEU A 142 5.08 12.69 -7.71
C LEU A 142 4.73 13.55 -8.92
N LEU A 143 5.06 13.07 -10.13
CA LEU A 143 4.72 13.76 -11.37
C LEU A 143 3.19 13.90 -11.51
N ALA A 144 2.45 12.80 -11.32
CA ALA A 144 0.99 12.82 -11.37
C ALA A 144 0.38 13.77 -10.32
N ALA A 145 0.93 13.79 -9.09
CA ALA A 145 0.45 14.61 -7.99
C ALA A 145 0.62 16.09 -8.29
N ILE A 146 1.80 16.48 -8.75
CA ILE A 146 2.11 17.87 -9.08
C ILE A 146 1.21 18.37 -10.23
N TRP A 147 1.07 17.58 -11.30
CA TRP A 147 0.17 17.93 -12.40
C TRP A 147 -1.30 18.04 -11.96
N THR A 148 -1.76 17.10 -11.14
CA THR A 148 -3.13 17.09 -10.64
C THR A 148 -3.43 18.26 -9.73
N LEU A 149 -2.53 18.57 -8.78
CA LEU A 149 -2.68 19.70 -7.86
C LEU A 149 -2.57 21.04 -8.58
N LEU A 150 -1.71 21.14 -9.58
CA LEU A 150 -1.62 22.31 -10.45
C LEU A 150 -2.95 22.54 -11.19
N LEU A 151 -3.48 21.50 -11.85
CA LEU A 151 -4.75 21.59 -12.56
C LEU A 151 -5.91 21.88 -11.60
N TYR A 152 -5.86 21.36 -10.37
CA TYR A 152 -6.81 21.68 -9.31
C TYR A 152 -6.82 23.17 -8.98
N HIS A 153 -5.65 23.78 -8.78
CA HIS A 153 -5.52 25.20 -8.47
C HIS A 153 -6.00 26.07 -9.64
N LEU A 154 -5.56 25.78 -10.86
CA LEU A 154 -5.99 26.52 -12.06
C LEU A 154 -7.51 26.45 -12.29
N ARG A 155 -8.11 25.27 -12.08
CA ARG A 155 -9.56 25.09 -12.14
C ARG A 155 -10.26 25.91 -11.07
N ASN A 156 -9.71 25.93 -9.85
CA ASN A 156 -10.30 26.68 -8.74
C ASN A 156 -10.29 28.18 -9.00
N GLU A 157 -9.16 28.73 -9.46
CA GLU A 157 -9.01 30.14 -9.81
C GLU A 157 -9.95 30.56 -10.94
N ALA A 158 -10.12 29.70 -11.97
CA ALA A 158 -11.03 29.96 -13.08
C ALA A 158 -12.51 30.00 -12.65
N GLU A 159 -12.94 29.09 -11.77
CA GLU A 159 -14.30 29.09 -11.24
C GLU A 159 -14.56 30.29 -10.31
N GLU A 160 -13.59 30.69 -9.48
CA GLU A 160 -13.68 31.87 -8.62
C GLU A 160 -13.75 33.17 -9.43
N ALA A 161 -12.91 33.31 -10.47
CA ALA A 161 -12.94 34.44 -11.38
C ALA A 161 -14.26 34.54 -12.16
N GLY A 162 -14.81 33.41 -12.60
CA GLY A 162 -16.12 33.34 -13.25
C GLY A 162 -17.28 33.72 -12.32
N ALA A 163 -17.24 33.31 -11.06
CA ALA A 163 -18.26 33.67 -10.05
C ALA A 163 -18.29 35.17 -9.75
N VAL A 164 -17.13 35.83 -9.71
CA VAL A 164 -17.02 37.30 -9.57
C VAL A 164 -17.54 38.02 -10.82
N LEU A 165 -17.35 37.44 -12.00
CA LEU A 165 -17.83 38.00 -13.27
C LEU A 165 -19.36 37.94 -13.41
N HIS A 166 -20.02 36.94 -12.81
CA HIS A 166 -21.48 36.85 -12.79
C HIS A 166 -22.14 37.83 -11.82
N THR A 167 -21.43 38.34 -10.82
CA THR A 167 -21.96 39.32 -9.85
C THR A 167 -21.75 40.78 -10.28
N VAL A 168 -20.80 41.05 -11.17
CA VAL A 168 -20.53 42.40 -11.69
C VAL A 168 -20.85 42.45 -13.20
N ARG A 169 -22.02 43.00 -13.56
CA ARG A 169 -22.39 43.36 -14.97
C ARG A 169 -21.52 44.54 -15.48
N GLY A 170 -20.21 44.40 -15.50
CA GLY A 170 -19.26 45.44 -15.92
C GLY A 170 -18.21 44.87 -16.85
N SER A 171 -18.03 45.54 -17.99
CA SER A 171 -17.09 45.28 -19.09
C SER A 171 -15.76 44.63 -18.68
N VAL A 172 -15.42 43.54 -19.36
CA VAL A 172 -14.21 42.75 -19.15
C VAL A 172 -13.00 43.39 -19.84
N ASP A 173 -11.93 43.57 -19.06
CA ASP A 173 -10.56 43.68 -19.55
C ASP A 173 -10.03 42.24 -19.78
N PRO A 174 -9.71 41.80 -21.02
CA PRO A 174 -9.42 40.40 -21.35
C PRO A 174 -8.09 39.87 -20.81
N ALA A 175 -7.38 40.61 -19.96
CA ALA A 175 -6.02 40.30 -19.51
C ALA A 175 -5.92 39.29 -18.34
N ARG A 176 -7.05 38.81 -17.79
CA ARG A 176 -7.10 37.84 -16.67
C ARG A 176 -7.56 36.43 -17.06
N THR A 177 -7.42 36.05 -18.33
CA THR A 177 -7.39 34.62 -18.66
C THR A 177 -6.12 34.01 -18.07
N PRO A 178 -6.19 32.87 -17.34
CA PRO A 178 -5.00 32.15 -16.91
C PRO A 178 -4.14 31.89 -18.14
N GLY A 179 -2.93 32.45 -18.15
CA GLY A 179 -2.03 32.35 -19.29
C GLY A 179 -1.80 30.88 -19.68
N PRO A 180 -1.62 30.56 -20.97
CA PRO A 180 -1.36 29.20 -21.39
C PRO A 180 -0.15 28.63 -20.63
N ILE A 181 -0.27 27.37 -20.21
CA ILE A 181 0.82 26.57 -19.62
C ILE A 181 2.03 26.69 -20.55
N THR A 182 2.93 27.61 -20.24
CA THR A 182 4.07 27.94 -21.10
C THR A 182 5.09 26.83 -20.97
N GLY A 183 5.85 26.51 -22.02
CA GLY A 183 6.86 25.44 -21.98
C GLY A 183 7.88 25.60 -20.84
N ARG A 184 8.21 26.85 -20.47
CA ARG A 184 9.02 27.17 -19.30
C ARG A 184 8.38 26.71 -17.98
N PHE A 185 7.08 26.92 -17.83
CA PHE A 185 6.33 26.50 -16.64
C PHE A 185 6.24 24.97 -16.54
N PHE A 186 6.04 24.28 -17.67
CA PHE A 186 6.12 22.82 -17.73
C PHE A 186 7.48 22.31 -17.22
N TRP A 187 8.58 22.88 -17.73
CA TRP A 187 9.93 22.48 -17.34
C TRP A 187 10.23 22.79 -15.88
N THR A 188 9.85 23.97 -15.36
CA THR A 188 10.08 24.29 -13.94
C THR A 188 9.31 23.37 -13.01
N THR A 189 8.07 23.04 -13.34
CA THR A 189 7.21 22.16 -12.53
C THR A 189 7.77 20.73 -12.48
N ASN A 190 8.21 20.20 -13.63
CA ASN A 190 8.87 18.89 -13.67
C ASN A 190 10.25 18.93 -12.97
N ALA A 191 11.00 20.02 -13.07
CA ALA A 191 12.28 20.17 -12.37
C ALA A 191 12.10 20.14 -10.84
N VAL A 192 11.05 20.78 -10.31
CA VAL A 192 10.70 20.70 -8.88
C VAL A 192 10.34 19.28 -8.48
N ALA A 193 9.58 18.54 -9.31
CA ALA A 193 9.27 17.14 -9.07
C ALA A 193 10.53 16.27 -8.95
N VAL A 194 11.45 16.44 -9.90
CA VAL A 194 12.73 15.71 -9.94
C VAL A 194 13.63 16.10 -8.77
N ALA A 195 13.67 17.38 -8.41
CA ALA A 195 14.42 17.86 -7.25
C ALA A 195 13.87 17.30 -5.93
N ALA A 196 12.54 17.28 -5.77
CA ALA A 196 11.87 16.67 -4.62
C ALA A 196 12.16 15.17 -4.56
N PHE A 197 12.10 14.46 -5.69
CA PHE A 197 12.48 13.05 -5.77
C PHE A 197 13.96 12.84 -5.37
N GLY A 198 14.87 13.64 -5.90
CA GLY A 198 16.29 13.59 -5.54
C GLY A 198 16.54 13.83 -4.05
N LEU A 199 15.80 14.76 -3.43
CA LEU A 199 15.83 14.98 -1.99
C LEU A 199 15.34 13.75 -1.22
N THR A 200 14.24 13.12 -1.64
CA THR A 200 13.74 11.89 -1.02
C THR A 200 14.75 10.75 -1.12
N VAL A 201 15.42 10.59 -2.27
CA VAL A 201 16.50 9.62 -2.44
C VAL A 201 17.67 9.93 -1.49
N ALA A 202 18.09 11.18 -1.40
CA ALA A 202 19.14 11.58 -0.47
C ALA A 202 18.77 11.27 0.98
N ILE A 203 17.55 11.60 1.40
CA ILE A 203 17.03 11.27 2.74
C ILE A 203 17.03 9.75 2.97
N PHE A 204 16.64 8.95 1.98
CA PHE A 204 16.65 7.49 2.07
C PHE A 204 18.06 6.93 2.32
N PHE A 205 19.09 7.49 1.68
CA PHE A 205 20.48 7.09 1.95
C PHE A 205 21.00 7.59 3.30
N ILE A 206 20.54 8.76 3.77
CA ILE A 206 20.93 9.33 5.07
C ILE A 206 20.27 8.58 6.24
N ILE A 207 19.04 8.12 6.07
CA ILE A 207 18.27 7.39 7.08
C ILE A 207 18.29 5.91 6.71
N PRO A 208 19.30 5.13 7.15
CA PRO A 208 19.36 3.72 6.81
C PRO A 208 18.15 3.03 7.44
N ARG A 209 17.32 2.42 6.60
CA ARG A 209 16.05 1.77 6.97
C ARG A 209 16.29 0.46 7.72
N ILE A 210 16.96 0.52 8.87
CA ILE A 210 17.48 -0.64 9.61
C ILE A 210 16.38 -1.33 10.47
N GLY A 211 15.21 -0.70 10.65
CA GLY A 211 14.28 -1.12 11.72
C GLY A 211 13.06 -1.98 11.37
N ALA A 212 12.57 -2.02 10.12
CA ALA A 212 11.24 -2.61 9.85
C ALA A 212 11.28 -4.08 9.41
N GLY A 213 12.25 -4.48 8.60
CA GLY A 213 12.33 -5.85 8.05
C GLY A 213 12.94 -6.88 9.01
N PHE A 214 13.76 -6.46 9.97
CA PHE A 214 14.35 -7.37 10.96
C PHE A 214 13.39 -7.69 12.09
N PHE A 215 12.65 -6.70 12.61
CA PHE A 215 11.77 -6.88 13.77
C PHE A 215 10.47 -7.63 13.46
N GLN A 216 9.96 -7.58 12.23
CA GLN A 216 8.73 -8.28 11.84
C GLN A 216 8.99 -9.72 11.42
N LYS A 217 10.20 -10.00 10.90
CA LYS A 217 10.64 -11.36 10.56
C LYS A 217 10.87 -12.22 11.80
N ASP A 218 11.23 -11.63 12.93
CA ASP A 218 11.34 -12.34 14.22
C ASP A 218 10.00 -12.86 14.77
N ARG A 219 8.85 -12.37 14.29
CA ARG A 219 7.53 -12.88 14.71
C ARG A 219 6.96 -13.97 13.79
N ALA A 220 7.26 -13.92 12.49
CA ALA A 220 6.80 -14.93 11.51
C ALA A 220 7.79 -16.09 11.34
N GLU A 221 9.04 -15.89 11.74
CA GLU A 221 10.12 -16.86 11.69
C GLU A 221 10.70 -17.02 13.11
N LEU A 222 9.91 -17.56 14.04
CA LEU A 222 10.46 -18.43 15.10
C LEU A 222 11.05 -19.65 14.37
N VAL A 223 12.19 -19.43 13.71
CA VAL A 223 13.03 -20.46 13.10
C VAL A 223 13.48 -21.32 14.27
N ARG A 224 12.72 -22.39 14.49
CA ARG A 224 13.11 -23.46 15.40
C ARG A 224 14.23 -24.20 14.68
N THR A 225 15.46 -23.80 14.97
CA THR A 225 16.68 -24.49 14.56
C THR A 225 16.66 -25.90 15.18
N SER A 226 17.05 -26.91 14.42
CA SER A 226 17.16 -28.28 14.94
C SER A 226 18.21 -28.35 16.05
N GLY A 227 17.83 -28.81 17.25
CA GLY A 227 18.72 -28.96 18.40
C GLY A 227 17.94 -29.44 19.65
N PHE A 228 18.65 -29.67 20.76
CA PHE A 228 17.99 -29.93 22.04
C PHE A 228 17.37 -28.64 22.58
N SER A 229 16.12 -28.72 23.05
CA SER A 229 15.37 -27.62 23.67
C SER A 229 14.78 -28.10 24.99
N GLU A 230 14.73 -27.26 26.02
CA GLU A 230 14.10 -27.62 27.31
C GLU A 230 12.60 -27.96 27.21
N LYS A 231 11.96 -27.53 26.11
CA LYS A 231 10.54 -27.77 25.82
C LYS A 231 10.31 -28.18 24.37
N VAL A 232 9.43 -29.15 24.18
CA VAL A 232 8.97 -29.61 22.86
C VAL A 232 7.45 -29.53 22.80
N ASP A 233 6.94 -28.64 21.95
CA ASP A 233 5.49 -28.55 21.66
C ASP A 233 5.14 -29.47 20.50
N LEU A 234 4.32 -30.48 20.74
CA LEU A 234 3.92 -31.49 19.74
C LEU A 234 2.77 -31.02 18.83
N GLY A 235 2.19 -29.85 19.11
CA GLY A 235 1.03 -29.30 18.41
C GLY A 235 1.32 -28.28 17.32
N ILE A 236 2.59 -27.93 17.08
CA ILE A 236 2.97 -26.89 16.10
C ILE A 236 3.66 -27.55 14.91
N ILE A 237 2.95 -27.62 13.78
CA ILE A 237 3.50 -28.03 12.49
C ILE A 237 4.13 -26.80 11.84
N GLY A 238 5.46 -26.76 11.74
CA GLY A 238 6.22 -25.69 11.11
C GLY A 238 7.50 -26.22 10.48
N ALA A 239 8.06 -25.46 9.52
CA ALA A 239 9.30 -25.84 8.86
C ALA A 239 10.48 -25.76 9.85
N ILE A 240 11.04 -26.90 10.25
CA ILE A 240 12.27 -26.98 11.04
C ILE A 240 13.44 -26.73 10.08
N LYS A 241 14.22 -25.67 10.30
CA LYS A 241 15.49 -25.52 9.57
C LYS A 241 16.50 -26.49 10.17
N LEU A 242 16.94 -27.44 9.34
CA LEU A 242 18.01 -28.36 9.67
C LEU A 242 19.32 -27.56 9.78
N ASP A 243 19.95 -27.62 10.94
CA ASP A 243 21.27 -27.07 11.21
C ASP A 243 22.31 -28.20 11.04
N GLU A 244 23.25 -28.01 10.12
CA GLU A 244 24.32 -28.98 9.84
C GLU A 244 25.52 -28.86 10.80
N THR A 245 25.38 -28.10 11.89
CA THR A 245 26.43 -27.97 12.90
C THR A 245 26.78 -29.33 13.52
N VAL A 246 28.06 -29.69 13.45
CA VAL A 246 28.57 -30.96 14.01
C VAL A 246 28.49 -30.91 15.54
N VAL A 247 27.62 -31.74 16.12
CA VAL A 247 27.38 -31.81 17.57
C VAL A 247 28.33 -32.75 18.32
N MET A 248 28.85 -33.79 17.65
CA MET A 248 29.72 -34.79 18.28
C MET A 248 30.56 -35.51 17.23
N ARG A 249 31.84 -35.76 17.55
CA ARG A 249 32.72 -36.69 16.82
C ARG A 249 33.11 -37.79 17.78
N VAL A 250 32.91 -39.05 17.39
CA VAL A 250 33.21 -40.22 18.22
C VAL A 250 34.23 -41.07 17.50
N GLU A 251 35.32 -41.38 18.18
CA GLU A 251 36.38 -42.28 17.70
C GLU A 251 36.42 -43.50 18.62
N PHE A 252 36.55 -44.69 18.04
CA PHE A 252 36.65 -45.95 18.77
C PHE A 252 38.04 -46.57 18.53
N PRO A 253 39.02 -46.31 19.40
CA PRO A 253 40.42 -46.66 19.14
C PRO A 253 40.68 -48.17 19.00
N ASP A 254 39.88 -48.99 19.70
CA ASP A 254 40.06 -50.45 19.78
C ASP A 254 39.04 -51.26 18.97
N HIS A 255 38.29 -50.63 18.05
CA HIS A 255 37.24 -51.28 17.27
C HIS A 255 37.52 -51.26 15.76
N ASN A 256 37.85 -52.43 15.19
CA ASN A 256 38.19 -52.61 13.77
C ASN A 256 37.11 -53.38 12.99
N GLY A 257 35.82 -53.06 13.21
CA GLY A 257 34.70 -53.70 12.52
C GLY A 257 33.50 -52.77 12.30
N PRO A 258 32.54 -53.15 11.45
CA PRO A 258 31.29 -52.40 11.31
C PRO A 258 30.48 -52.51 12.61
N LEU A 259 30.09 -51.37 13.17
CA LEU A 259 29.25 -51.29 14.37
C LEU A 259 27.91 -51.99 14.10
N THR A 260 27.66 -53.11 14.78
CA THR A 260 26.56 -54.04 14.48
C THR A 260 25.24 -53.72 15.20
N GLU A 261 25.20 -52.73 16.09
CA GLU A 261 23.98 -52.36 16.81
C GLU A 261 23.72 -50.85 16.79
N GLY A 262 22.43 -50.48 16.81
CA GLY A 262 21.98 -49.10 16.77
C GLY A 262 22.63 -48.27 17.87
N LEU A 263 23.56 -47.39 17.49
CA LEU A 263 24.30 -46.55 18.40
C LEU A 263 23.40 -45.41 18.87
N TYR A 264 22.74 -45.61 20.02
CA TYR A 264 21.85 -44.61 20.61
C TYR A 264 22.61 -43.71 21.59
N PHE A 265 22.98 -42.51 21.14
CA PHE A 265 23.48 -41.47 22.03
C PHE A 265 22.30 -40.77 22.70
N ARG A 266 22.16 -40.96 24.01
CA ARG A 266 21.13 -40.27 24.80
C ARG A 266 21.48 -38.78 24.91
N GLY A 267 20.63 -37.93 24.34
CA GLY A 267 20.78 -36.48 24.37
C GLY A 267 20.02 -35.79 25.51
N ALA A 268 18.69 -35.85 25.47
CA ALA A 268 17.79 -35.27 26.48
C ALA A 268 16.65 -36.23 26.82
N ALA A 269 15.95 -36.01 27.93
CA ALA A 269 14.86 -36.87 28.38
C ALA A 269 13.72 -36.08 29.04
N TYR A 270 12.66 -35.85 28.26
CA TYR A 270 11.46 -35.14 28.71
C TYR A 270 10.61 -36.05 29.61
N ASN A 271 10.53 -35.69 30.89
CA ASN A 271 9.85 -36.48 31.93
C ASN A 271 8.48 -35.90 32.32
N ILE A 272 8.17 -34.66 31.94
CA ILE A 272 6.91 -33.99 32.25
C ILE A 272 6.12 -33.80 30.97
N TYR A 273 4.95 -34.44 30.87
CA TYR A 273 4.01 -34.25 29.78
C TYR A 273 2.83 -33.38 30.23
N ASN A 274 2.68 -32.19 29.63
CA ASN A 274 1.43 -31.46 29.66
C ASN A 274 0.76 -31.62 28.28
N ARG A 275 -0.58 -31.53 28.17
CA ARG A 275 -1.31 -31.74 26.89
C ARG A 275 -0.86 -30.85 25.71
N LEU A 276 0.06 -29.92 25.92
CA LEU A 276 0.61 -29.00 24.94
C LEU A 276 2.08 -29.33 24.56
N GLY A 277 2.81 -30.10 25.38
CA GLY A 277 4.23 -30.43 25.15
C GLY A 277 4.96 -31.14 26.30
N GLY A 278 6.20 -31.54 26.04
CA GLY A 278 7.13 -32.13 27.01
C GLY A 278 8.11 -31.11 27.59
N ARG A 279 8.53 -31.26 28.86
CA ARG A 279 9.55 -30.43 29.52
C ARG A 279 10.61 -31.28 30.23
N ASP A 280 11.86 -30.84 30.19
CA ASP A 280 12.94 -31.39 31.02
C ASP A 280 12.85 -30.81 32.45
N GLY A 281 12.93 -31.68 33.46
CA GLY A 281 12.87 -31.33 34.88
C GLY A 281 14.24 -31.15 35.52
#